data_AF-A0ABD3B2X2-F1
#
_entry.id   AF-A0ABD3B2X2-F1
#
_cell.length_a   1.000
_cell.length_b   1.000
_cell.length_c   1.000
_cell.angle_alpha   90.00
_cell.angle_beta   90.00
_cell.angle_gamma   90.00
#
_symmetry.space_group_name_H-M   'P 1'
#
loop_
_entity.id
_entity.type
_entity.pdbx_description
1 polymer ?
#
loop_
_entity_poly.entity_id
_entity_poly.type
_entity_poly.pdbx_seq_one_letter_code
_entity_poly.pdbx_strand_id
1 'polypeptide(L)'
;MIKPSSPPPDHLRNLKLSSLNQIAPPIYIPLIFLYKADQLDTCKDHAQISQLLKRSLSNVLVQFYPLAGKIYSDQFSIDCSDAGASYVEARVHSDLSDVIENPIMEELKQCLPLEPNGRGSAAVAEAKTILLVVQKNLFDCGGIAIAVQMSHKIADGTSLVTFMNAWAASNRGAADTVSSDFDLERSQVKDPTRVEAVSAFLWRHFIEGSKGKMVAAAHAVNMRPRMNPALGDNAFGNMWTYTVANPMADGEKGHII
;
A
#
# COMPACT_ATOMS: atom_id res chain seq x y z
N MET A 1 -16.66 -6.67 8.45
CA MET A 1 -16.52 -6.37 7.01
C MET A 1 -17.20 -5.05 6.70
N ILE A 2 -16.60 -4.21 5.86
CA ILE A 2 -17.14 -2.93 5.38
C ILE A 2 -17.42 -3.08 3.88
N LYS A 3 -18.67 -2.91 3.49
CA LYS A 3 -19.10 -3.00 2.09
C LYS A 3 -19.13 -1.61 1.44
N PRO A 4 -19.09 -1.52 0.10
CA PRO A 4 -19.40 -0.28 -0.60
C PRO A 4 -20.78 0.25 -0.18
N SER A 5 -20.94 1.57 -0.14
CA SER A 5 -22.23 2.18 0.25
C SER A 5 -23.33 1.99 -0.80
N SER A 6 -22.94 1.67 -2.03
CA SER A 6 -23.83 1.17 -3.09
C SER A 6 -23.15 0.01 -3.84
N PRO A 7 -23.90 -1.05 -4.19
CA PRO A 7 -23.32 -2.21 -4.88
C PRO A 7 -22.82 -1.86 -6.28
N PRO A 8 -21.79 -2.53 -6.80
CA PRO A 8 -21.34 -2.35 -8.16
C PRO A 8 -22.41 -2.86 -9.16
N PRO A 9 -22.53 -2.25 -10.34
CA PRO A 9 -23.36 -2.77 -11.44
C PRO A 9 -23.02 -4.23 -11.78
N ASP A 10 -24.02 -5.00 -12.22
CA ASP A 10 -23.87 -6.45 -12.45
C ASP A 10 -22.74 -6.83 -13.42
N HIS A 11 -22.49 -6.00 -14.44
CA HIS A 11 -21.41 -6.22 -15.41
C HIS A 11 -20.00 -6.00 -14.83
N LEU A 12 -19.88 -5.41 -13.64
CA LEU A 12 -18.63 -5.19 -12.92
C LEU A 12 -18.39 -6.21 -11.78
N ARG A 13 -19.31 -7.16 -11.58
CA ARG A 13 -19.21 -8.16 -10.51
C ARG A 13 -18.04 -9.14 -10.68
N ASN A 14 -17.52 -9.30 -11.89
CA ASN A 14 -16.42 -10.21 -12.16
C ASN A 14 -15.29 -9.46 -12.87
N LEU A 15 -14.21 -9.20 -12.16
CA LEU A 15 -13.06 -8.48 -12.70
C LEU A 15 -11.91 -9.45 -13.01
N LYS A 16 -11.52 -9.55 -14.28
CA LYS A 16 -10.33 -10.31 -14.70
C LYS A 16 -9.07 -9.51 -14.41
N LEU A 17 -8.06 -10.15 -13.83
CA LEU A 17 -6.77 -9.53 -13.56
C LEU A 17 -5.94 -9.39 -14.84
N SER A 18 -5.25 -8.26 -14.98
CA SER A 18 -4.25 -8.05 -16.02
C SER A 18 -3.05 -8.99 -15.86
N SER A 19 -2.25 -9.20 -16.90
CA SER A 19 -1.04 -10.03 -16.81
C SER A 19 -0.06 -9.57 -15.72
N LEU A 20 0.07 -8.25 -15.51
CA LEU A 20 0.91 -7.69 -14.43
C LEU A 20 0.37 -8.03 -13.03
N ASN A 21 -0.95 -8.00 -12.86
CA ASN A 21 -1.62 -8.43 -11.62
C ASN A 21 -1.48 -9.95 -11.39
N GLN A 22 -1.42 -10.74 -12.46
CA GLN A 22 -1.26 -12.20 -12.36
C GLN A 22 0.13 -12.61 -11.89
N ILE A 23 1.19 -11.92 -12.34
CA ILE A 23 2.57 -12.18 -11.89
C ILE A 23 2.92 -11.52 -10.55
N ALA A 24 2.07 -10.62 -10.05
CA ALA A 24 2.29 -9.99 -8.77
C ALA A 24 2.29 -11.03 -7.63
N PRO A 25 3.19 -10.88 -6.64
CA PRO A 25 3.30 -11.83 -5.54
C PRO A 25 2.03 -11.85 -4.68
N PRO A 26 1.63 -13.00 -4.12
CA PRO A 26 0.47 -13.11 -3.24
C PRO A 26 0.80 -12.65 -1.81
N ILE A 27 1.26 -11.40 -1.69
CA ILE A 27 1.58 -10.72 -0.43
C ILE A 27 0.70 -9.48 -0.26
N TYR A 28 0.68 -8.93 0.95
CA TYR A 28 0.07 -7.64 1.22
C TYR A 28 1.13 -6.55 1.25
N ILE A 29 0.78 -5.36 0.77
CA ILE A 29 1.55 -4.13 0.96
C ILE A 29 1.06 -3.50 2.28
N PRO A 30 1.85 -3.53 3.36
CA PRO A 30 1.47 -2.92 4.63
C PRO A 30 1.81 -1.42 4.66
N LEU A 31 0.93 -0.62 5.25
CA LEU A 31 1.16 0.79 5.55
C LEU A 31 0.54 1.12 6.90
N ILE A 32 1.28 1.83 7.76
CA ILE A 32 0.82 2.21 9.10
C ILE A 32 0.93 3.73 9.23
N PHE A 33 -0.18 4.37 9.60
CA PHE A 33 -0.23 5.79 9.93
C PHE A 33 -0.40 5.96 11.44
N LEU A 34 0.42 6.81 12.05
CA LEU A 34 0.39 7.09 13.48
C LEU A 34 -0.16 8.50 13.72
N TYR A 35 -1.15 8.63 14.60
CA TYR A 35 -1.79 9.90 14.96
C TYR A 35 -1.77 10.08 16.47
N LYS A 36 -1.12 11.13 16.94
CA LYS A 36 -1.11 11.49 18.36
C LYS A 36 -2.49 11.98 18.82
N ALA A 37 -2.78 11.84 20.10
CA ALA A 37 -4.09 12.19 20.65
C ALA A 37 -4.44 13.68 20.45
N ASP A 38 -3.46 14.57 20.54
CA ASP A 38 -3.59 16.01 20.33
C ASP A 38 -3.84 16.41 18.85
N GLN A 39 -3.56 15.50 17.91
CA GLN A 39 -3.84 15.67 16.49
C GLN A 39 -5.26 15.19 16.11
N LEU A 40 -5.95 14.51 17.04
CA LEU A 40 -7.31 14.06 16.83
C LEU A 40 -8.29 15.18 17.20
N ASP A 41 -9.43 15.20 16.52
CA ASP A 41 -10.52 16.15 16.79
C ASP A 41 -11.04 15.94 18.22
N THR A 42 -10.68 16.85 19.13
CA THR A 42 -11.00 16.76 20.57
C THR A 42 -12.50 16.77 20.85
N CYS A 43 -13.33 17.16 19.88
CA CYS A 43 -14.79 17.12 19.97
C CYS A 43 -15.35 15.71 19.72
N LYS A 44 -14.53 14.75 19.26
CA LYS A 44 -14.97 13.40 18.92
C LYS A 44 -14.34 12.35 19.81
N ASP A 45 -15.18 11.49 20.38
CA ASP A 45 -14.69 10.30 21.06
C ASP A 45 -14.19 9.24 20.04
N HIS A 46 -13.52 8.21 20.56
CA HIS A 46 -12.97 7.14 19.72
C HIS A 46 -14.04 6.33 18.97
N ALA A 47 -15.26 6.23 19.49
CA ALA A 47 -16.35 5.52 18.82
C ALA A 47 -16.85 6.32 17.61
N GLN A 48 -16.97 7.64 17.74
CA GLN A 48 -17.29 8.55 16.66
C GLN A 48 -16.21 8.53 15.57
N ILE A 49 -14.93 8.52 15.96
CA ILE A 49 -13.81 8.34 15.01
C ILE A 49 -13.94 7.01 14.26
N SER A 50 -14.22 5.91 14.97
CA SER A 50 -14.44 4.59 14.33
C SER A 50 -15.61 4.61 13.35
N GLN A 51 -16.73 5.25 13.72
CA GLN A 51 -17.89 5.38 12.82
C GLN A 51 -17.57 6.19 11.57
N LEU A 52 -16.82 7.29 11.72
CA LEU A 52 -16.38 8.11 10.59
C LEU A 52 -15.49 7.32 9.62
N LEU A 53 -14.48 6.61 10.14
CA LEU A 53 -13.58 5.79 9.34
C LEU A 53 -14.34 4.68 8.59
N LYS A 54 -15.25 3.98 9.25
CA LYS A 54 -16.08 2.93 8.63
C LYS A 54 -16.98 3.50 7.53
N ARG A 55 -17.63 4.64 7.78
CA ARG A 55 -18.53 5.30 6.82
C ARG A 55 -17.78 5.81 5.60
N SER A 56 -16.65 6.51 5.80
CA SER A 56 -15.84 7.01 4.70
C SER A 56 -15.20 5.88 3.90
N LEU A 57 -14.83 4.77 4.55
CA LEU A 57 -14.35 3.57 3.87
C LEU A 57 -15.47 2.96 3.00
N SER A 58 -16.68 2.84 3.53
CA SER A 58 -17.84 2.37 2.76
C SER A 58 -18.10 3.24 1.52
N ASN A 59 -18.00 4.55 1.67
CA ASN A 59 -18.21 5.49 0.57
C ASN A 59 -17.13 5.41 -0.51
N VAL A 60 -15.85 5.40 -0.13
CA VAL A 60 -14.75 5.35 -1.11
C VAL A 60 -14.72 4.00 -1.83
N LEU A 61 -15.13 2.91 -1.16
CA LEU A 61 -15.23 1.59 -1.77
C LEU A 61 -16.24 1.51 -2.92
N VAL A 62 -17.11 2.50 -3.14
CA VAL A 62 -17.92 2.55 -4.37
C VAL A 62 -17.04 2.75 -5.61
N GLN A 63 -16.04 3.63 -5.51
CA GLN A 63 -15.10 3.89 -6.60
C GLN A 63 -14.03 2.79 -6.70
N PHE A 64 -13.68 2.19 -5.56
CA PHE A 64 -12.69 1.12 -5.45
C PHE A 64 -13.35 -0.24 -5.12
N TYR A 65 -14.50 -0.51 -5.72
CA TYR A 65 -15.32 -1.70 -5.43
C TYR A 65 -14.57 -3.04 -5.51
N PRO A 66 -13.53 -3.24 -6.37
CA PRO A 66 -12.79 -4.49 -6.37
C PRO A 66 -12.07 -4.76 -5.05
N LEU A 67 -11.70 -3.72 -4.28
CA LEU A 67 -11.06 -3.88 -2.96
C LEU A 67 -12.00 -4.48 -1.91
N ALA A 68 -13.31 -4.40 -2.12
CA ALA A 68 -14.33 -5.07 -1.32
C ALA A 68 -14.70 -6.46 -1.85
N GLY A 69 -14.01 -6.94 -2.89
CA GLY A 69 -14.21 -8.26 -3.47
C GLY A 69 -13.36 -9.35 -2.81
N LYS A 70 -13.43 -10.54 -3.40
CA LYS A 70 -12.58 -11.68 -3.08
C LYS A 70 -11.86 -12.18 -4.32
N ILE A 71 -10.56 -12.43 -4.22
CA ILE A 71 -9.85 -13.12 -5.30
C ILE A 71 -10.27 -14.60 -5.31
N TYR A 72 -10.60 -15.12 -6.50
CA TYR A 72 -10.92 -16.54 -6.66
C TYR A 72 -9.69 -17.41 -6.42
N SER A 73 -9.90 -18.69 -6.14
CA SER A 73 -8.83 -19.66 -5.92
C SER A 73 -7.90 -19.82 -7.13
N ASP A 74 -8.40 -19.51 -8.34
CA ASP A 74 -7.61 -19.48 -9.57
C ASP A 74 -6.59 -18.33 -9.63
N GLN A 75 -6.71 -17.32 -8.75
CA GLN A 75 -5.88 -16.12 -8.70
C GLN A 75 -5.85 -15.28 -9.98
N PHE A 76 -6.84 -15.46 -10.87
CA PHE A 76 -6.94 -14.76 -12.15
C PHE A 76 -8.11 -13.79 -12.20
N SER A 77 -9.11 -13.97 -11.35
CA SER A 77 -10.29 -13.11 -11.32
C SER A 77 -10.69 -12.73 -9.90
N ILE A 78 -11.42 -11.63 -9.78
CA ILE A 78 -11.99 -11.13 -8.53
C ILE A 78 -13.50 -11.19 -8.61
N ASP A 79 -14.09 -11.77 -7.58
CA ASP A 79 -15.51 -11.67 -7.27
C ASP A 79 -15.79 -10.34 -6.55
N CYS A 80 -16.40 -9.41 -7.25
CA CYS A 80 -16.79 -8.11 -6.76
C CYS A 80 -18.22 -8.09 -6.18
N SER A 81 -18.79 -9.23 -5.76
CA SER A 81 -20.13 -9.32 -5.17
C SER A 81 -20.23 -8.83 -3.71
N ASP A 82 -19.44 -7.83 -3.33
CA ASP A 82 -19.47 -7.13 -2.03
C ASP A 82 -19.29 -8.03 -0.79
N ALA A 83 -18.27 -8.89 -0.81
CA ALA A 83 -17.79 -9.56 0.39
C ALA A 83 -17.40 -8.56 1.51
N GLY A 84 -16.93 -7.39 1.09
CA GLY A 84 -16.48 -6.28 1.93
C GLY A 84 -14.96 -6.29 2.13
N ALA A 85 -14.42 -5.12 2.48
CA ALA A 85 -13.10 -5.00 3.07
C ALA A 85 -13.12 -5.44 4.55
N SER A 86 -12.03 -6.04 5.04
CA SER A 86 -11.93 -6.35 6.46
C SER A 86 -11.57 -5.09 7.25
N TYR A 87 -12.26 -4.88 8.39
CA TYR A 87 -12.01 -3.75 9.28
C TYR A 87 -12.02 -4.26 10.71
N VAL A 88 -10.90 -4.08 11.41
CA VAL A 88 -10.66 -4.55 12.78
C VAL A 88 -10.36 -3.35 13.68
N GLU A 89 -10.78 -3.43 14.93
CA GLU A 89 -10.38 -2.48 15.96
C GLU A 89 -9.66 -3.24 17.06
N ALA A 90 -8.51 -2.71 17.49
CA ALA A 90 -7.67 -3.30 18.52
C ALA A 90 -7.27 -2.22 19.54
N ARG A 91 -6.94 -2.66 20.75
CA ARG A 91 -6.33 -1.83 21.79
C ARG A 91 -4.89 -2.27 21.98
N VAL A 92 -3.98 -1.30 22.05
CA VAL A 92 -2.56 -1.51 22.29
C VAL A 92 -2.24 -0.98 23.68
N HIS A 93 -1.74 -1.85 24.55
CA HIS A 93 -1.43 -1.54 25.95
C HIS A 93 -0.06 -0.89 26.09
N SER A 94 0.11 0.25 25.44
CA SER A 94 1.33 1.08 25.40
C SER A 94 0.95 2.51 25.02
N ASP A 95 1.85 3.45 25.27
CA ASP A 95 1.74 4.80 24.74
C ASP A 95 2.32 4.89 23.32
N LEU A 96 1.68 5.70 22.48
CA LEU A 96 2.13 5.90 21.10
C LEU A 96 3.47 6.65 21.02
N SER A 97 3.79 7.48 22.03
CA SER A 97 5.09 8.16 22.13
C SER A 97 6.24 7.16 22.12
N ASP A 98 6.11 6.08 22.88
CA ASP A 98 7.15 5.08 23.06
C ASP A 98 7.46 4.39 21.73
N VAL A 99 6.42 4.09 20.95
CA VAL A 99 6.54 3.49 19.61
C VAL A 99 7.22 4.45 18.61
N ILE A 100 6.97 5.76 18.72
CA ILE A 100 7.56 6.76 17.81
C ILE A 100 9.02 7.02 18.17
N GLU A 101 9.35 7.13 19.45
CA GLU A 101 10.69 7.44 19.94
C GLU A 101 11.66 6.26 19.78
N ASN A 102 11.17 5.04 20.02
CA ASN A 102 11.96 3.83 19.90
C ASN A 102 11.19 2.76 19.10
N PRO A 103 11.17 2.84 17.76
CA PRO A 103 10.38 1.94 16.95
C PRO A 103 10.93 0.51 16.98
N ILE A 104 10.22 -0.38 17.66
CA ILE A 104 10.48 -1.82 17.64
C ILE A 104 9.61 -2.46 16.55
N MET A 105 10.26 -2.97 15.50
CA MET A 105 9.54 -3.51 14.33
C MET A 105 8.58 -4.65 14.66
N GLU A 106 8.90 -5.50 15.65
CA GLU A 106 7.99 -6.57 16.08
C GLU A 106 6.72 -6.05 16.76
N GLU A 107 6.78 -4.90 17.43
CA GLU A 107 5.61 -4.25 18.03
C GLU A 107 4.75 -3.57 16.96
N LEU A 108 5.39 -2.93 15.97
CA LEU A 108 4.68 -2.37 14.81
C LEU A 108 3.95 -3.44 14.00
N LYS A 109 4.49 -4.66 13.91
CA LYS A 109 3.81 -5.79 13.26
C LYS A 109 2.54 -6.20 14.00
N GLN A 110 2.47 -6.06 15.33
CA GLN A 110 1.26 -6.36 16.10
C GLN A 110 0.10 -5.40 15.79
N CYS A 111 0.40 -4.21 15.23
CA CYS A 111 -0.62 -3.30 14.74
C CYS A 111 -1.25 -3.77 13.42
N LEU A 112 -0.68 -4.78 12.75
CA LEU A 112 -1.19 -5.36 11.51
C LEU A 112 -2.06 -6.60 11.80
N PRO A 113 -3.26 -6.70 11.21
CA PRO A 113 -4.15 -7.84 11.40
C PRO A 113 -3.66 -9.14 10.74
N LEU A 114 -2.93 -9.03 9.62
CA LEU A 114 -2.37 -10.16 8.91
C LEU A 114 -0.85 -10.17 9.01
N GLU A 115 -0.29 -11.34 9.32
CA GLU A 115 1.15 -11.57 9.30
C GLU A 115 1.74 -11.28 7.91
N PRO A 116 2.69 -10.33 7.78
CA PRO A 116 3.26 -9.94 6.48
C PRO A 116 3.94 -11.10 5.73
N ASN A 117 4.41 -12.11 6.46
CA ASN A 117 5.26 -13.18 5.92
C ASN A 117 4.54 -14.50 5.62
N GLY A 118 3.20 -14.54 5.67
CA GLY A 118 2.38 -15.62 5.10
C GLY A 118 2.63 -17.04 5.63
N ARG A 119 3.39 -17.21 6.71
CA ARG A 119 3.63 -18.49 7.39
C ARG A 119 2.76 -18.61 8.62
N GLY A 120 1.55 -19.15 8.47
CA GLY A 120 0.74 -19.59 9.60
C GLY A 120 -0.67 -20.01 9.21
N SER A 121 -1.04 -21.25 9.54
CA SER A 121 -2.39 -21.84 9.65
C SER A 121 -3.40 -21.74 8.48
N ALA A 122 -4.34 -22.70 8.46
CA ALA A 122 -5.43 -22.78 7.48
C ALA A 122 -6.38 -21.56 7.49
N ALA A 123 -6.44 -20.80 8.60
CA ALA A 123 -7.23 -19.57 8.69
C ALA A 123 -6.63 -18.42 7.84
N VAL A 124 -5.32 -18.44 7.58
CA VAL A 124 -4.66 -17.47 6.68
C VAL A 124 -4.89 -17.81 5.21
N ALA A 125 -5.21 -19.06 4.87
CA ALA A 125 -5.57 -19.42 3.49
C ALA A 125 -6.90 -18.78 3.04
N GLU A 126 -7.85 -18.63 3.95
CA GLU A 126 -9.11 -17.91 3.69
C GLU A 126 -8.88 -16.39 3.66
N ALA A 127 -7.99 -15.88 4.52
CA ALA A 127 -7.58 -14.47 4.51
C ALA A 127 -6.90 -14.05 3.20
N LYS A 128 -6.16 -14.95 2.52
CA LYS A 128 -5.53 -14.69 1.20
C LYS A 128 -6.51 -14.33 0.09
N THR A 129 -7.82 -14.50 0.32
CA THR A 129 -8.86 -14.07 -0.62
C THR A 129 -9.26 -12.60 -0.44
N ILE A 130 -8.96 -11.99 0.71
CA ILE A 130 -9.37 -10.62 1.05
C ILE A 130 -8.42 -9.63 0.40
N LEU A 131 -8.94 -8.63 -0.30
CA LEU A 131 -8.12 -7.68 -1.07
C LEU A 131 -7.70 -6.45 -0.27
N LEU A 132 -8.48 -6.06 0.75
CA LEU A 132 -8.20 -4.93 1.62
C LEU A 132 -8.52 -5.26 3.08
N VAL A 133 -7.55 -4.99 3.95
CA VAL A 133 -7.70 -5.08 5.40
C VAL A 133 -7.27 -3.77 6.04
N VAL A 134 -8.08 -3.27 6.96
CA VAL A 134 -7.81 -2.08 7.75
C VAL A 134 -7.90 -2.45 9.23
N GLN A 135 -6.94 -1.99 10.04
CA GLN A 135 -6.99 -2.09 11.49
C GLN A 135 -6.77 -0.73 12.13
N LYS A 136 -7.72 -0.33 12.97
CA LYS A 136 -7.55 0.82 13.87
C LYS A 136 -7.06 0.31 15.21
N ASN A 137 -5.90 0.78 15.64
CA ASN A 137 -5.30 0.49 16.93
C ASN A 137 -5.44 1.72 17.83
N LEU A 138 -6.00 1.55 19.03
CA LEU A 138 -6.11 2.58 20.04
C LEU A 138 -5.06 2.36 21.13
N PHE A 139 -4.21 3.34 21.37
CA PHE A 139 -3.18 3.35 22.42
C PHE A 139 -3.75 3.87 23.74
N ASP A 140 -3.09 3.57 24.86
CA ASP A 140 -3.55 3.98 26.18
C ASP A 140 -3.44 5.51 26.39
N CYS A 141 -2.47 6.16 25.74
CA CYS A 141 -2.37 7.62 25.65
C CYS A 141 -3.48 8.30 24.80
N GLY A 142 -4.42 7.54 24.22
CA GLY A 142 -5.46 8.05 23.33
C GLY A 142 -5.02 8.29 21.88
N GLY A 143 -3.75 8.06 21.56
CA GLY A 143 -3.26 8.06 20.18
C GLY A 143 -3.83 6.88 19.40
N ILE A 144 -3.82 6.96 18.07
CA ILE A 144 -4.29 5.86 17.21
C ILE A 144 -3.25 5.52 16.13
N ALA A 145 -3.19 4.24 15.75
CA ALA A 145 -2.55 3.80 14.51
C ALA A 145 -3.59 3.22 13.54
N ILE A 146 -3.54 3.66 12.29
CA ILE A 146 -4.35 3.10 11.21
C ILE A 146 -3.42 2.26 10.33
N ALA A 147 -3.56 0.95 10.43
CA ALA A 147 -2.87 -0.03 9.61
C ALA A 147 -3.73 -0.40 8.41
N VAL A 148 -3.13 -0.43 7.22
CA VAL A 148 -3.74 -0.83 5.96
C VAL A 148 -2.88 -1.91 5.32
N GLN A 149 -3.53 -2.99 4.89
CA GLN A 149 -2.90 -4.07 4.13
C GLN A 149 -3.71 -4.28 2.86
N MET A 150 -3.08 -4.01 1.72
CA MET A 150 -3.69 -4.16 0.39
C MET A 150 -3.01 -5.29 -0.38
N SER A 151 -3.79 -6.18 -0.98
CA SER A 151 -3.23 -7.30 -1.74
C SER A 151 -2.44 -6.81 -2.95
N HIS A 152 -1.18 -7.21 -3.03
CA HIS A 152 -0.31 -6.87 -4.15
C HIS A 152 -0.82 -7.46 -5.47
N LYS A 153 -1.73 -8.45 -5.44
CA LYS A 153 -2.39 -9.01 -6.63
C LYS A 153 -3.22 -8.00 -7.40
N ILE A 154 -3.70 -6.94 -6.76
CA ILE A 154 -4.55 -5.93 -7.42
C ILE A 154 -3.93 -4.53 -7.42
N ALA A 155 -2.88 -4.27 -6.64
CA ALA A 155 -2.36 -2.93 -6.46
C ALA A 155 -0.84 -2.91 -6.29
N ASP A 156 -0.23 -1.85 -6.82
CA ASP A 156 1.14 -1.44 -6.52
C ASP A 156 1.17 -0.27 -5.52
N GLY A 157 2.37 0.21 -5.18
CA GLY A 157 2.53 1.33 -4.25
C GLY A 157 1.81 2.60 -4.68
N THR A 158 1.79 2.92 -5.97
CA THR A 158 1.05 4.07 -6.50
C THR A 158 -0.46 3.89 -6.28
N SER A 159 -1.00 2.71 -6.61
CA SER A 159 -2.42 2.39 -6.41
C SER A 159 -2.83 2.46 -4.95
N LEU A 160 -1.98 1.98 -4.03
CA LEU A 160 -2.19 2.10 -2.59
C LEU A 160 -2.29 3.57 -2.16
N VAL A 161 -1.37 4.42 -2.61
CA VAL A 161 -1.38 5.87 -2.30
C VAL A 161 -2.62 6.55 -2.88
N THR A 162 -2.99 6.23 -4.12
CA THR A 162 -4.21 6.75 -4.76
C THR A 162 -5.46 6.42 -3.95
N PHE A 163 -5.59 5.17 -3.48
CA PHE A 163 -6.67 4.75 -2.59
C PHE A 163 -6.64 5.51 -1.25
N MET A 164 -5.49 5.63 -0.61
CA MET A 164 -5.37 6.32 0.69
C MET A 164 -5.73 7.80 0.59
N ASN A 165 -5.32 8.47 -0.49
CA ASN A 165 -5.67 9.86 -0.75
C ASN A 165 -7.19 10.03 -0.93
N ALA A 166 -7.80 9.15 -1.73
CA ALA A 166 -9.25 9.15 -1.95
C ALA A 166 -10.02 8.86 -0.65
N TRP A 167 -9.58 7.90 0.16
CA TRP A 167 -10.22 7.56 1.43
C TRP A 167 -10.13 8.70 2.43
N ALA A 168 -8.95 9.33 2.56
CA ALA A 168 -8.76 10.49 3.41
C ALA A 168 -9.61 11.69 2.97
N ALA A 169 -9.74 11.93 1.66
CA ALA A 169 -10.63 12.96 1.12
C ALA A 169 -12.11 12.68 1.44
N SER A 170 -12.55 11.44 1.24
CA SER A 170 -13.91 10.99 1.62
C SER A 170 -14.18 11.20 3.11
N ASN A 171 -13.20 10.93 3.97
CA ASN A 171 -13.33 11.11 5.43
C ASN A 171 -13.43 12.59 5.84
N ARG A 172 -12.85 13.51 5.07
CA ARG A 172 -12.98 14.96 5.27
C ARG A 172 -14.32 15.53 4.77
N GLY A 173 -15.12 14.74 4.04
CA GLY A 173 -16.36 15.22 3.42
C GLY A 173 -16.13 16.11 2.19
N ALA A 174 -14.93 16.10 1.62
CA ALA A 174 -14.65 16.81 0.37
C ALA A 174 -15.23 16.01 -0.80
N ALA A 175 -16.30 16.53 -1.41
CA ALA A 175 -16.82 16.03 -2.66
C ALA A 175 -16.12 16.76 -3.81
N ASP A 176 -14.84 16.46 -4.05
CA ASP A 176 -14.22 16.78 -5.34
C ASP A 176 -12.94 15.98 -5.59
N THR A 177 -12.84 15.60 -6.86
CA THR A 177 -11.76 14.89 -7.55
C THR A 177 -10.37 15.40 -7.19
N VAL A 178 -9.44 14.47 -7.01
CA VAL A 178 -8.00 14.73 -7.07
C VAL A 178 -7.71 15.37 -8.43
N SER A 179 -7.64 16.70 -8.46
CA SER A 179 -6.94 17.44 -9.51
C SER A 179 -5.47 17.39 -9.16
N SER A 180 -4.70 16.69 -9.99
CA SER A 180 -3.25 16.68 -9.93
C SER A 180 -2.74 17.56 -11.07
N ASP A 181 -2.37 18.78 -10.72
CA ASP A 181 -1.47 19.60 -11.52
C ASP A 181 -0.05 19.37 -11.01
N PHE A 182 0.83 18.87 -11.88
CA PHE A 182 2.27 18.81 -11.64
C PHE A 182 3.01 18.92 -12.98
N ASP A 183 3.30 20.16 -13.36
CA ASP A 183 4.42 20.45 -14.25
C ASP A 183 5.72 19.96 -13.58
N LEU A 184 6.27 18.87 -14.09
CA LEU A 184 7.65 18.46 -13.81
C LEU A 184 8.38 18.36 -15.15
N GLU A 185 8.77 19.51 -15.69
CA GLU A 185 9.89 19.55 -16.62
C GLU A 185 11.13 19.04 -15.87
N ARG A 186 11.54 17.80 -16.18
CA ARG A 186 12.81 17.26 -15.72
C ARG A 186 13.88 17.63 -16.73
N SER A 187 14.69 18.61 -16.35
CA SER A 187 15.93 19.00 -17.01
C SER A 187 16.87 17.81 -17.26
N GLN A 188 17.73 17.93 -18.27
CA GLN A 188 18.83 17.00 -18.52
C GLN A 188 19.78 17.01 -17.30
N VAL A 189 19.73 15.95 -16.50
CA VAL A 189 20.43 15.90 -15.21
C VAL A 189 21.92 15.55 -15.39
N LYS A 190 22.79 16.46 -14.94
CA LYS A 190 24.25 16.27 -14.78
C LYS A 190 24.68 15.79 -13.38
N ASP A 191 23.76 15.67 -12.41
CA ASP A 191 24.01 15.34 -10.99
C ASP A 191 23.05 14.25 -10.43
N PRO A 192 23.49 13.30 -9.60
CA PRO A 192 22.61 12.21 -9.12
C PRO A 192 21.43 12.72 -8.29
N THR A 193 20.25 12.12 -8.49
CA THR A 193 19.06 12.37 -7.68
C THR A 193 19.24 11.84 -6.25
N ARG A 194 18.41 12.31 -5.31
CA ARG A 194 18.43 11.81 -3.91
C ARG A 194 18.24 10.29 -3.82
N VAL A 195 17.38 9.71 -4.66
CA VAL A 195 17.15 8.25 -4.70
C VAL A 195 18.40 7.53 -5.18
N GLU A 196 19.03 7.99 -6.27
CA GLU A 196 20.25 7.38 -6.78
C GLU A 196 21.40 7.46 -5.77
N ALA A 197 21.60 8.63 -5.14
CA ALA A 197 22.64 8.83 -4.14
C ALA A 197 22.47 7.92 -2.92
N VAL A 198 21.26 7.83 -2.36
CA VAL A 198 20.98 6.98 -1.19
C VAL A 198 21.09 5.50 -1.56
N SER A 199 20.53 5.08 -2.70
CA SER A 199 20.60 3.68 -3.12
C SER A 199 22.03 3.23 -3.41
N ALA A 200 22.85 4.07 -4.06
CA ALA A 200 24.26 3.77 -4.29
C ALA A 200 25.05 3.68 -2.97
N PHE A 201 24.78 4.59 -2.02
CA PHE A 201 25.40 4.56 -0.70
C PHE A 201 25.07 3.26 0.06
N LEU A 202 23.79 2.88 0.12
CA LEU A 202 23.35 1.65 0.76
C LEU A 202 23.94 0.42 0.08
N TRP A 203 23.86 0.37 -1.26
CA TRP A 203 24.35 -0.76 -2.04
C TRP A 203 25.85 -1.00 -1.83
N ARG A 204 26.66 0.08 -1.79
CA ARG A 204 28.10 0.00 -1.48
C ARG A 204 28.35 -0.69 -0.14
N HIS A 205 27.66 -0.26 0.93
CA HIS A 205 27.83 -0.85 2.25
C HIS A 205 27.31 -2.29 2.35
N PHE A 206 26.26 -2.64 1.59
CA PHE A 206 25.81 -4.04 1.48
C PHE A 206 26.86 -4.92 0.78
N ILE A 207 27.53 -4.44 -0.26
CA ILE A 207 28.61 -5.18 -0.93
C ILE A 207 29.80 -5.40 0.01
N GLU A 208 30.20 -4.36 0.75
CA GLU A 208 31.26 -4.47 1.77
C GLU A 208 30.90 -5.52 2.83
N GLY A 209 29.66 -5.48 3.33
CA GLY A 209 29.16 -6.44 4.32
C GLY A 209 28.95 -7.86 3.78
N SER A 210 28.74 -8.05 2.48
CA SER A 210 28.51 -9.35 1.85
C SER A 210 29.79 -10.17 1.62
N LYS A 211 30.95 -9.61 1.99
CA LYS A 211 32.29 -10.21 1.79
C LYS A 211 32.58 -10.56 0.34
N GLY A 212 32.21 -9.68 -0.59
CA GLY A 212 32.54 -9.82 -2.01
C GLY A 212 31.63 -10.77 -2.80
N LYS A 213 30.46 -11.14 -2.27
CA LYS A 213 29.43 -11.78 -3.09
C LYS A 213 28.87 -10.77 -4.07
N MET A 214 28.60 -11.20 -5.30
CA MET A 214 27.93 -10.38 -6.32
C MET A 214 26.52 -10.03 -5.82
N VAL A 215 26.28 -8.75 -5.53
CA VAL A 215 24.97 -8.23 -5.11
C VAL A 215 24.46 -7.30 -6.19
N ALA A 216 23.38 -7.67 -6.87
CA ALA A 216 22.64 -6.76 -7.73
C ALA A 216 21.73 -5.87 -6.89
N ALA A 217 21.59 -4.59 -7.27
CA ALA A 217 20.59 -3.69 -6.72
C ALA A 217 19.40 -3.60 -7.67
N ALA A 218 18.18 -3.73 -7.17
CA ALA A 218 16.96 -3.63 -7.98
C ALA A 218 16.03 -2.56 -7.41
N HIS A 219 15.45 -1.74 -8.29
CA HIS A 219 14.39 -0.79 -7.94
C HIS A 219 13.11 -1.13 -8.67
N ALA A 220 12.00 -1.28 -7.94
CA ALA A 220 10.68 -1.22 -8.54
C ALA A 220 10.38 0.23 -8.96
N VAL A 221 10.00 0.45 -10.21
CA VAL A 221 9.72 1.79 -10.76
C VAL A 221 8.33 1.86 -11.39
N ASN A 222 7.66 3.01 -11.26
CA ASN A 222 6.33 3.25 -11.81
C ASN A 222 6.37 3.30 -13.36
N MET A 223 5.60 2.42 -14.01
CA MET A 223 5.51 2.33 -15.47
C MET A 223 4.52 3.30 -16.08
N ARG A 224 3.56 3.85 -15.32
CA ARG A 224 2.51 4.75 -15.84
C ARG A 224 3.04 5.87 -16.76
N PRO A 225 4.03 6.69 -16.35
CA PRO A 225 4.57 7.75 -17.21
C PRO A 225 5.53 7.25 -18.30
N ARG A 226 5.87 5.95 -18.30
CA ARG A 226 6.85 5.32 -19.21
C ARG A 226 6.18 4.53 -20.34
N MET A 227 4.86 4.37 -20.30
CA MET A 227 4.08 3.71 -21.35
C MET A 227 3.82 4.66 -22.52
N ASN A 228 3.52 4.10 -23.70
CA ASN A 228 3.12 4.87 -24.88
C ASN A 228 1.77 4.34 -25.42
N PRO A 229 0.67 5.08 -25.24
CA PRO A 229 0.57 6.36 -24.55
C PRO A 229 0.79 6.21 -23.03
N ALA A 230 1.19 7.30 -22.37
CA ALA A 230 1.33 7.32 -20.92
C ALA A 230 -0.02 7.12 -20.24
N LEU A 231 -0.02 6.40 -19.11
CA LEU A 231 -1.20 6.24 -18.28
C LEU A 231 -1.26 7.35 -17.23
N GLY A 232 -2.47 7.80 -16.89
CA GLY A 232 -2.67 8.76 -15.81
C GLY A 232 -2.30 8.18 -14.44
N ASP A 233 -1.93 9.04 -13.49
CA ASP A 233 -1.51 8.63 -12.14
C ASP A 233 -2.60 7.89 -11.35
N ASN A 234 -3.86 8.15 -11.70
CA ASN A 234 -5.02 7.49 -11.09
C ASN A 234 -5.32 6.09 -11.67
N ALA A 235 -4.54 5.63 -12.66
CA ALA A 235 -4.69 4.28 -13.20
C ALA A 235 -4.41 3.24 -12.09
N PHE A 236 -5.43 2.48 -11.72
CA PHE A 236 -5.36 1.53 -10.61
C PHE A 236 -4.88 0.16 -11.09
N GLY A 237 -3.97 -0.47 -10.35
CA GLY A 237 -3.42 -1.78 -10.70
C GLY A 237 -1.90 -1.86 -10.58
N ASN A 238 -1.34 -3.06 -10.78
CA ASN A 238 0.11 -3.22 -10.89
C ASN A 238 0.61 -2.65 -12.22
N MET A 239 1.37 -1.56 -12.16
CA MET A 239 2.05 -0.95 -13.31
C MET A 239 3.47 -0.57 -12.88
N TRP A 240 4.27 -1.58 -12.57
CA TRP A 240 5.66 -1.42 -12.17
C TRP A 240 6.56 -2.42 -12.91
N THR A 241 7.83 -2.07 -13.04
CA THR A 241 8.90 -2.98 -13.50
C THR A 241 10.09 -2.86 -12.56
N TYR A 242 11.05 -3.77 -12.67
CA TYR A 242 12.34 -3.62 -12.00
C TYR A 242 13.38 -3.03 -12.96
N THR A 243 14.16 -2.06 -12.47
CA THR A 243 15.47 -1.74 -13.05
C THR A 243 16.54 -2.37 -12.17
N VAL A 244 17.58 -2.93 -12.78
CA VAL A 244 18.62 -3.68 -12.05
C VAL A 244 19.98 -3.11 -12.38
N ALA A 245 20.74 -2.75 -11.34
CA ALA A 245 22.15 -2.42 -11.42
C ALA A 245 22.97 -3.63 -10.94
N ASN A 246 23.85 -4.13 -11.81
CA ASN A 246 24.79 -5.19 -11.48
C ASN A 246 26.16 -4.59 -11.14
N PRO A 247 26.93 -5.19 -10.22
CA PRO A 247 28.29 -4.76 -9.99
C PRO A 247 29.10 -5.03 -11.26
N MET A 248 29.81 -4.01 -11.73
CA MET A 248 30.66 -4.12 -12.92
C MET A 248 31.82 -5.06 -12.62
N ALA A 249 32.15 -5.96 -13.56
CA ALA A 249 33.49 -6.55 -13.57
C ALA A 249 34.50 -5.42 -13.87
N ASP A 250 35.65 -5.44 -13.21
CA ASP A 250 36.70 -4.43 -13.42
C ASP A 250 37.01 -4.25 -14.92
N GLY A 251 36.68 -3.08 -15.48
CA GLY A 251 37.13 -2.65 -16.82
C GLY A 251 36.06 -2.26 -17.84
N GLU A 252 34.77 -2.49 -17.60
CA GLU A 252 33.72 -2.09 -18.56
C GLU A 252 32.98 -0.82 -18.11
N LYS A 253 32.36 -0.08 -19.04
CA LYS A 253 31.51 1.09 -18.75
C LYS A 253 30.06 0.65 -18.67
N GLY A 254 29.43 0.81 -17.50
CA GLY A 254 28.10 0.28 -17.23
C GLY A 254 27.03 0.92 -18.11
N HIS A 255 26.25 0.08 -18.78
CA HIS A 255 25.00 0.49 -19.41
C HIS A 255 23.87 0.12 -18.46
N ILE A 256 23.05 1.10 -18.11
CA ILE A 256 21.78 0.89 -17.41
C ILE A 256 20.84 0.26 -18.44
N ILE A 257 20.39 -0.97 -18.19
CA ILE A 257 19.35 -1.65 -18.99
C ILE A 257 18.01 -1.49 -18.26
#